data_AF-A0A382B6D4-F1
#
_entry.id   AF-A0A382B6D4-F1
#
_cell.length_a   1.000
_cell.length_b   1.000
_cell.length_c   1.000
_cell.angle_alpha   90.00
_cell.angle_beta   90.00
_cell.angle_gamma   90.00
#
_symmetry.space_group_name_H-M   'P 1'
#
loop_
_entity.id
_entity.type
_entity.pdbx_description
1 polymer ?
#
loop_
_entity_poly.entity_id
_entity_poly.type
_entity_poly.pdbx_seq_one_letter_code
_entity_poly.pdbx_strand_id
1 'polypeptide(L)'
;MKRLIFVSTRIALFGFLFSETVIFAQVAEDDLAFPEIFSDPISLYADALGQFSRPISSSVPEAQSFFNQGFQLMYAFAKMEATRSFREAQKYDPNCAICYWGEAWTWGSYLNGAMRIDEAPHAYSAMQNALKRLNHASPKEQAFIKAMAVRYVEDFDPEKRLVQDEAYAEEMKKLAELYPNDLDAATLYAEALFIMEPRRGYRDIEDPDVQRIHAILEDILATDIKHPGACHLYIHATESTVEPGKAEPCAEYLGDAIPGASHINHMPSHTWNEIGRWGDSVRANLQAWHSDQKAATGQGVAIYPSHNLHMLLFSASNDGQSAIAMRAGKDYTKVTGDSLYETLTMLRFGRFDEILGVPAPAKGDFTLGVWDFARGYAHLRGGESDFAQLYLERVRARAESSEARFRWHSVSDLLNIVAGILEGEIYRQNRDFSGAIDA
;
A
#
# COMPACT_ATOMS: atom_id res chain seq x y z
N MET A 1 -78.22 -38.30 -4.57
CA MET A 1 -79.11 -37.13 -4.42
C MET A 1 -78.26 -35.86 -4.51
N LYS A 2 -78.58 -34.96 -5.45
CA LYS A 2 -78.20 -33.52 -5.58
C LYS A 2 -76.69 -33.19 -5.55
N ARG A 3 -75.98 -33.07 -6.69
CA ARG A 3 -75.86 -31.89 -7.59
C ARG A 3 -75.74 -30.54 -6.88
N LEU A 4 -74.56 -29.92 -6.95
CA LEU A 4 -74.40 -28.47 -6.97
C LEU A 4 -73.53 -28.07 -8.17
N ILE A 5 -74.04 -27.11 -8.92
CA ILE A 5 -73.47 -26.48 -10.12
C ILE A 5 -72.80 -25.20 -9.64
N PHE A 6 -71.60 -24.88 -10.13
CA PHE A 6 -71.12 -23.50 -10.15
C PHE A 6 -70.46 -23.15 -11.48
N VAL A 7 -70.67 -21.88 -11.83
CA VAL A 7 -70.66 -21.26 -13.15
C VAL A 7 -69.24 -20.98 -13.65
N SER A 8 -69.06 -21.13 -14.95
CA SER A 8 -67.85 -20.80 -15.72
C SER A 8 -67.74 -19.29 -15.96
N THR A 9 -66.59 -18.70 -15.66
CA THR A 9 -66.20 -17.38 -16.17
C THR A 9 -64.93 -17.54 -17.00
N ARG A 10 -65.04 -17.32 -18.31
CA ARG A 10 -63.91 -17.29 -19.26
C ARG A 10 -63.23 -15.92 -19.17
N ILE A 11 -61.95 -15.89 -18.86
CA ILE A 11 -61.08 -14.72 -19.07
C ILE A 11 -60.17 -15.04 -20.26
N ALA A 12 -60.24 -14.20 -21.28
CA ALA A 12 -59.41 -14.27 -22.47
C ALA A 12 -58.00 -13.76 -22.15
N LEU A 13 -56.98 -14.58 -22.41
CA LEU A 13 -55.57 -14.19 -22.35
C LEU A 13 -55.16 -13.63 -23.72
N PHE A 14 -54.97 -12.31 -23.81
CA PHE A 14 -54.26 -11.68 -24.93
C PHE A 14 -52.76 -11.76 -24.66
N GLY A 15 -52.03 -12.45 -25.52
CA GLY A 15 -50.56 -12.47 -25.50
C GLY A 15 -50.00 -11.18 -26.09
N PHE A 16 -49.24 -10.44 -25.29
CA PHE A 16 -48.33 -9.39 -25.75
C PHE A 16 -46.90 -9.94 -25.67
N LEU A 17 -46.29 -10.15 -26.82
CA LEU A 17 -44.85 -10.37 -26.98
C LEU A 17 -44.16 -9.01 -26.83
N PHE A 18 -43.57 -8.72 -25.68
CA PHE A 18 -42.60 -7.64 -25.54
C PHE A 18 -41.22 -8.17 -25.92
N SER A 19 -40.71 -7.69 -27.05
CA SER A 19 -39.31 -7.75 -27.42
C SER A 19 -38.58 -6.69 -26.60
N GLU A 20 -38.00 -7.07 -25.47
CA GLU A 20 -37.06 -6.21 -24.75
C GLU A 20 -35.75 -6.16 -25.53
N THR A 21 -35.56 -5.08 -26.27
CA THR A 21 -34.24 -4.67 -26.74
C THR A 21 -33.54 -4.03 -25.56
N VAL A 22 -32.61 -4.77 -24.95
CA VAL A 22 -31.68 -4.22 -23.96
C VAL A 22 -30.74 -3.29 -24.72
N ILE A 23 -30.98 -1.99 -24.61
CA ILE A 23 -30.03 -0.96 -25.06
C ILE A 23 -28.94 -0.93 -23.99
N PHE A 24 -27.79 -1.54 -24.29
CA PHE A 24 -26.58 -1.35 -23.50
C PHE A 24 -26.12 0.10 -23.66
N ALA A 25 -26.21 0.88 -22.57
CA ALA A 25 -25.65 2.22 -22.52
C ALA A 25 -24.14 2.09 -22.30
N GLN A 26 -23.37 2.26 -23.38
CA GLN A 26 -21.92 2.35 -23.31
C GLN A 26 -21.55 3.63 -22.58
N VAL A 27 -21.02 3.53 -21.35
CA VAL A 27 -20.46 4.69 -20.64
C VAL A 27 -19.31 5.24 -21.48
N ALA A 28 -19.49 6.43 -22.03
CA ALA A 28 -18.43 7.13 -22.74
C ALA A 28 -17.42 7.64 -21.71
N GLU A 29 -16.13 7.64 -22.06
CA GLU A 29 -15.04 8.13 -21.20
C GLU A 29 -15.27 9.58 -20.74
N ASP A 30 -15.98 10.37 -21.54
CA ASP A 30 -16.34 11.78 -21.27
C ASP A 30 -17.29 11.97 -20.08
N ASP A 31 -17.97 10.91 -19.61
CA ASP A 31 -18.91 10.97 -18.48
C ASP A 31 -18.29 10.56 -17.13
N LEU A 32 -17.03 10.09 -17.13
CA LEU A 32 -16.34 9.68 -15.89
C LEU A 32 -15.64 10.87 -15.24
N ALA A 33 -16.06 11.20 -14.02
CA ALA A 33 -15.39 12.21 -13.21
C ALA A 33 -14.04 11.68 -12.69
N PHE A 34 -12.93 12.21 -13.21
CA PHE A 34 -11.59 11.91 -12.68
C PHE A 34 -11.26 12.80 -11.47
N PRO A 35 -10.38 12.34 -10.56
CA PRO A 35 -9.84 13.18 -9.50
C PRO A 35 -9.14 14.44 -10.04
N GLU A 36 -9.14 15.54 -9.28
CA GLU A 36 -8.62 16.85 -9.74
C GLU A 36 -7.16 16.79 -10.25
N ILE A 37 -6.32 15.92 -9.66
CA ILE A 37 -4.91 15.73 -10.05
C ILE A 37 -4.73 15.34 -11.53
N PHE A 38 -5.77 14.79 -12.17
CA PHE A 38 -5.75 14.42 -13.59
C PHE A 38 -5.92 15.61 -14.54
N SER A 39 -6.35 16.76 -14.04
CA SER A 39 -6.44 18.00 -14.82
C SER A 39 -5.09 18.71 -14.97
N ASP A 40 -4.14 18.41 -14.08
CA ASP A 40 -2.81 19.01 -14.10
C ASP A 40 -1.92 18.36 -15.17
N PRO A 41 -1.12 19.16 -15.91
CA PRO A 41 -0.13 18.61 -16.83
C PRO A 41 0.90 17.77 -16.06
N ILE A 42 1.32 16.65 -16.66
CA ILE A 42 2.42 15.82 -16.15
C ILE A 42 3.64 16.00 -17.05
N SER A 43 4.80 16.22 -16.44
CA SER A 43 6.08 16.26 -17.13
C SER A 43 6.83 14.94 -16.94
N LEU A 44 7.93 14.76 -17.68
CA LEU A 44 8.85 13.66 -17.41
C LEU A 44 9.66 13.99 -16.15
N TYR A 45 9.62 13.10 -15.16
CA TYR A 45 10.37 13.23 -13.90
C TYR A 45 11.82 12.76 -14.08
N ALA A 46 12.59 13.48 -14.88
CA ALA A 46 13.96 13.11 -15.24
C ALA A 46 14.86 12.85 -14.01
N ASP A 47 14.65 13.58 -12.91
CA ASP A 47 15.39 13.44 -11.66
C ASP A 47 14.88 12.29 -10.76
N ALA A 48 13.69 11.76 -11.03
CA ALA A 48 13.03 10.76 -10.18
C ALA A 48 13.00 9.34 -10.76
N LEU A 49 13.20 9.20 -12.07
CA LEU A 49 13.18 7.92 -12.77
C LEU A 49 14.57 7.29 -12.86
N GLY A 50 14.60 5.97 -12.93
CA GLY A 50 15.81 5.19 -13.18
C GLY A 50 15.95 4.77 -14.64
N GLN A 51 16.87 3.83 -14.88
CA GLN A 51 17.25 3.38 -16.22
C GLN A 51 16.27 2.35 -16.83
N PHE A 52 15.27 1.90 -16.07
CA PHE A 52 14.30 0.93 -16.56
C PHE A 52 13.57 1.45 -17.80
N SER A 53 13.43 0.60 -18.81
CA SER A 53 12.70 0.90 -20.03
C SER A 53 12.03 -0.36 -20.56
N ARG A 54 10.78 -0.23 -21.01
CA ARG A 54 10.02 -1.29 -21.67
C ARG A 54 9.61 -0.83 -23.07
N PRO A 55 10.27 -1.32 -24.13
CA PRO A 55 9.92 -0.97 -25.50
C PRO A 55 8.45 -1.30 -25.84
N ILE A 56 7.78 -0.38 -26.53
CA ILE A 56 6.41 -0.54 -27.05
C ILE A 56 6.38 -0.44 -28.58
N SER A 57 5.27 -0.83 -29.20
CA SER A 57 5.10 -0.77 -30.67
C SER A 57 4.91 0.63 -31.24
N SER A 58 4.62 1.61 -30.38
CA SER A 58 4.47 3.00 -30.81
C SER A 58 5.80 3.52 -31.37
N SER A 59 5.72 4.20 -32.52
CA SER A 59 6.86 4.90 -33.10
C SER A 59 7.00 6.35 -32.61
N VAL A 60 6.12 6.80 -31.71
CA VAL A 60 6.12 8.16 -31.14
C VAL A 60 7.03 8.18 -29.91
N PRO A 61 8.19 8.89 -29.94
CA PRO A 61 9.16 8.87 -28.85
C PRO A 61 8.59 9.36 -27.50
N GLU A 62 7.69 10.34 -27.54
CA GLU A 62 7.04 10.88 -26.35
C GLU A 62 6.11 9.84 -25.70
N ALA A 63 5.36 9.07 -26.50
CA ALA A 63 4.52 7.99 -25.99
C ALA A 63 5.36 6.90 -25.31
N GLN A 64 6.50 6.51 -25.90
CA GLN A 64 7.45 5.59 -25.28
C GLN A 64 8.01 6.12 -23.95
N SER A 65 8.33 7.41 -23.89
CA SER A 65 8.91 8.05 -22.69
C SER A 65 7.91 8.08 -21.54
N PHE A 66 6.68 8.53 -21.81
CA PHE A 66 5.62 8.54 -20.81
C PHE A 66 5.13 7.13 -20.44
N PHE A 67 5.19 6.16 -21.35
CA PHE A 67 4.93 4.76 -21.03
C PHE A 67 5.99 4.20 -20.06
N ASN A 68 7.27 4.45 -20.32
CA ASN A 68 8.36 4.04 -19.42
C ASN A 68 8.21 4.68 -18.04
N GLN A 69 7.91 5.97 -17.97
CA GLN A 69 7.62 6.65 -16.71
C GLN A 69 6.44 5.99 -15.97
N GLY A 70 5.32 5.75 -16.67
CA GLY A 70 4.14 5.12 -16.06
C GLY A 70 4.45 3.72 -15.51
N PHE A 71 5.25 2.94 -16.23
CA PHE A 71 5.65 1.60 -15.82
C PHE A 71 6.55 1.61 -14.58
N GLN A 72 7.56 2.48 -14.55
CA GLN A 72 8.41 2.66 -13.37
C GLN A 72 7.59 3.13 -12.15
N LEU A 73 6.72 4.12 -12.34
CA LEU A 73 5.86 4.62 -11.28
C LEU A 73 4.89 3.57 -10.77
N MET A 74 4.40 2.67 -11.63
CA MET A 74 3.59 1.54 -11.20
C MET A 74 4.41 0.51 -10.42
N TYR A 75 5.65 0.22 -10.83
CA TYR A 75 6.57 -0.56 -9.98
C TYR A 75 6.90 0.12 -8.65
N ALA A 76 6.82 1.44 -8.57
CA ALA A 76 6.91 2.18 -7.31
C ALA A 76 5.60 2.30 -6.54
N PHE A 77 4.49 1.74 -7.04
CA PHE A 77 3.13 1.93 -6.51
C PHE A 77 2.62 3.38 -6.46
N ALA A 78 3.21 4.28 -7.24
CA ALA A 78 2.69 5.63 -7.48
C ALA A 78 1.53 5.59 -8.50
N LYS A 79 0.40 4.98 -8.10
CA LYS A 79 -0.75 4.71 -9.00
C LYS A 79 -1.20 5.95 -9.76
N MET A 80 -1.43 7.07 -9.06
CA MET A 80 -2.00 8.28 -9.68
C MET A 80 -1.05 8.92 -10.70
N GLU A 81 0.24 9.05 -10.36
CA GLU A 81 1.26 9.57 -11.27
C GLU A 81 1.47 8.62 -12.46
N ALA A 82 1.42 7.31 -12.23
CA ALA A 82 1.47 6.31 -13.30
C ALA A 82 0.27 6.45 -14.25
N THR A 83 -0.95 6.57 -13.74
CA THR A 83 -2.15 6.76 -14.56
C THR A 83 -2.04 8.03 -15.40
N ARG A 84 -1.63 9.15 -14.79
CA ARG A 84 -1.40 10.43 -15.51
C ARG A 84 -0.38 10.26 -16.62
N SER A 85 0.71 9.52 -16.36
CA SER A 85 1.75 9.27 -17.36
C SER A 85 1.24 8.43 -18.54
N PHE A 86 0.49 7.36 -18.28
CA PHE A 86 -0.10 6.56 -19.35
C PHE A 86 -1.11 7.36 -20.18
N ARG A 87 -1.94 8.19 -19.53
CA ARG A 87 -2.88 9.09 -20.25
C ARG A 87 -2.14 10.14 -21.07
N GLU A 88 -1.02 10.67 -20.59
CA GLU A 88 -0.19 11.58 -21.37
C GLU A 88 0.40 10.87 -22.60
N ALA A 89 0.86 9.62 -22.47
CA ALA A 89 1.30 8.81 -23.61
C ALA A 89 0.18 8.61 -24.66
N GLN A 90 -1.07 8.42 -24.23
CA GLN A 90 -2.24 8.31 -25.12
C GLN A 90 -2.52 9.62 -25.88
N LYS A 91 -2.23 10.79 -25.30
CA LYS A 91 -2.37 12.07 -26.02
C LYS A 91 -1.36 12.19 -27.16
N TYR A 92 -0.13 11.71 -26.96
CA TYR A 92 0.91 11.69 -27.99
C TYR A 92 0.65 10.63 -29.07
N ASP A 93 0.20 9.44 -28.67
CA ASP A 93 -0.22 8.39 -29.61
C ASP A 93 -1.59 7.81 -29.22
N PRO A 94 -2.68 8.36 -29.81
CA PRO A 94 -4.04 7.87 -29.55
C PRO A 94 -4.30 6.44 -30.03
N ASN A 95 -3.40 5.84 -30.83
CA ASN A 95 -3.49 4.45 -31.28
C ASN A 95 -2.64 3.49 -30.43
N CYS A 96 -1.89 4.00 -29.43
CA CYS A 96 -1.08 3.19 -28.53
C CYS A 96 -1.95 2.33 -27.61
N ALA A 97 -2.35 1.15 -28.08
CA ALA A 97 -3.23 0.25 -27.32
C ALA A 97 -2.64 -0.16 -25.97
N ILE A 98 -1.32 -0.37 -25.90
CA ILE A 98 -0.65 -0.72 -24.64
C ILE A 98 -0.61 0.44 -23.64
N CYS A 99 -0.68 1.71 -24.10
CA CYS A 99 -0.78 2.87 -23.22
C CYS A 99 -2.13 2.90 -22.47
N TYR A 100 -3.22 2.45 -23.11
CA TYR A 100 -4.52 2.26 -22.45
C TYR A 100 -4.52 1.06 -21.50
N TRP A 101 -3.80 -0.02 -21.84
CA TRP A 101 -3.56 -1.13 -20.90
C TRP A 101 -2.80 -0.68 -19.66
N GLY A 102 -1.79 0.19 -19.82
CA GLY A 102 -1.03 0.75 -18.71
C GLY A 102 -1.92 1.55 -17.77
N GLU A 103 -2.81 2.41 -18.32
CA GLU A 103 -3.82 3.08 -17.51
C GLU A 103 -4.73 2.08 -16.77
N ALA A 104 -5.26 1.07 -17.45
CA ALA A 104 -6.11 0.06 -16.82
C ALA A 104 -5.40 -0.63 -15.64
N TRP A 105 -4.13 -1.00 -15.81
CA TRP A 105 -3.30 -1.61 -14.77
C TRP A 105 -3.27 -0.76 -13.48
N THR A 106 -3.09 0.55 -13.64
CA THR A 106 -3.01 1.47 -12.50
C THR A 106 -4.29 1.60 -11.70
N TRP A 107 -5.45 1.17 -12.21
CA TRP A 107 -6.70 1.21 -11.47
C TRP A 107 -6.98 -0.06 -10.67
N GLY A 108 -6.31 -1.17 -10.99
CA GLY A 108 -6.54 -2.46 -10.35
C GLY A 108 -6.08 -2.58 -8.90
N SER A 109 -6.32 -3.76 -8.33
CA SER A 109 -5.68 -4.18 -7.09
C SER A 109 -4.17 -4.24 -7.27
N TYR A 110 -3.44 -3.89 -6.23
CA TYR A 110 -2.01 -4.05 -6.12
C TYR A 110 -1.70 -4.54 -4.69
N LEU A 111 -0.43 -4.77 -4.38
CA LEU A 111 -0.09 -5.41 -3.11
C LEU A 111 -0.57 -4.64 -1.87
N ASN A 112 -0.48 -3.30 -1.87
CA ASN A 112 -0.87 -2.50 -0.71
C ASN A 112 -2.37 -2.11 -0.68
N GLY A 113 -3.18 -2.47 -1.70
CA GLY A 113 -4.56 -1.99 -1.76
C GLY A 113 -5.45 -2.72 -2.75
N ALA A 114 -6.71 -2.93 -2.37
CA ALA A 114 -7.71 -3.49 -3.28
C ALA A 114 -8.20 -2.38 -4.22
N MET A 115 -8.64 -2.76 -5.42
CA MET A 115 -9.38 -1.84 -6.28
C MET A 115 -10.62 -1.33 -5.55
N ARG A 116 -10.82 -0.01 -5.56
CA ARG A 116 -12.01 0.62 -4.99
C ARG A 116 -13.16 0.65 -6.01
N ILE A 117 -14.39 0.80 -5.50
CA ILE A 117 -15.60 0.89 -6.34
C ILE A 117 -15.49 2.08 -7.32
N ASP A 118 -14.96 3.21 -6.88
CA ASP A 118 -14.78 4.41 -7.71
C ASP A 118 -13.67 4.26 -8.77
N GLU A 119 -12.74 3.31 -8.61
CA GLU A 119 -11.67 3.04 -9.59
C GLU A 119 -12.15 2.12 -10.74
N ALA A 120 -13.16 1.28 -10.48
CA ALA A 120 -13.56 0.22 -11.39
C ALA A 120 -14.08 0.70 -12.76
N PRO A 121 -14.91 1.76 -12.86
CA PRO A 121 -15.35 2.29 -14.15
C PRO A 121 -14.17 2.80 -15.01
N HIS A 122 -13.17 3.42 -14.40
CA HIS A 122 -11.96 3.88 -15.10
C HIS A 122 -11.14 2.69 -15.63
N ALA A 123 -10.95 1.66 -14.80
CA ALA A 123 -10.24 0.45 -15.20
C ALA A 123 -10.91 -0.23 -16.40
N TYR A 124 -12.23 -0.43 -16.32
CA TYR A 124 -13.00 -1.04 -17.39
C TYR A 124 -12.96 -0.21 -18.67
N SER A 125 -13.17 1.11 -18.58
CA SER A 125 -13.12 2.01 -19.74
C SER A 125 -11.76 2.00 -20.44
N ALA A 126 -10.66 2.13 -19.68
CA ALA A 126 -9.30 2.08 -20.23
C ALA A 126 -9.04 0.74 -20.92
N MET A 127 -9.50 -0.37 -20.33
CA MET A 127 -9.35 -1.70 -20.91
C MET A 127 -10.16 -1.85 -22.22
N GLN A 128 -11.39 -1.36 -22.28
CA GLN A 128 -12.19 -1.34 -23.51
C GLN A 128 -11.52 -0.50 -24.60
N ASN A 129 -10.91 0.63 -24.23
CA ASN A 129 -10.15 1.46 -25.16
C ASN A 129 -8.90 0.76 -25.72
N ALA A 130 -8.17 -0.01 -24.89
CA ALA A 130 -7.05 -0.83 -25.34
C ALA A 130 -7.52 -1.92 -26.33
N LEU A 131 -8.63 -2.61 -26.02
CA LEU A 131 -9.21 -3.66 -26.87
C LEU A 131 -9.67 -3.12 -28.24
N LYS A 132 -10.26 -1.91 -28.27
CA LYS A 132 -10.66 -1.24 -29.53
C LYS A 132 -9.47 -0.95 -30.46
N ARG A 133 -8.25 -0.88 -29.93
CA ARG A 133 -7.02 -0.51 -30.65
C ARG A 133 -6.07 -1.70 -30.85
N LEU A 134 -6.54 -2.91 -30.58
CA LEU A 134 -5.71 -4.12 -30.58
C LEU A 134 -4.95 -4.37 -31.90
N ASN A 135 -5.52 -3.93 -33.03
CA ASN A 135 -4.90 -4.00 -34.37
C ASN A 135 -3.67 -3.09 -34.54
N HIS A 136 -3.44 -2.13 -33.64
CA HIS A 136 -2.26 -1.26 -33.61
C HIS A 136 -1.15 -1.78 -32.68
N ALA A 137 -1.45 -2.79 -31.85
CA ALA A 137 -0.48 -3.42 -30.96
C ALA A 137 0.32 -4.53 -31.66
N SER A 138 1.58 -4.69 -31.25
CA SER A 138 2.38 -5.87 -31.60
C SER A 138 1.75 -7.16 -31.05
N PRO A 139 2.06 -8.34 -31.59
CA PRO A 139 1.52 -9.61 -31.06
C PRO A 139 1.74 -9.80 -29.56
N LYS A 140 2.89 -9.35 -29.04
CA LYS A 140 3.21 -9.41 -27.61
C LYS A 140 2.27 -8.49 -26.81
N GLU A 141 2.14 -7.23 -27.18
CA GLU A 141 1.25 -6.30 -26.48
C GLU A 141 -0.21 -6.73 -26.57
N GLN A 142 -0.64 -7.31 -27.69
CA GLN A 142 -1.98 -7.89 -27.79
C GLN A 142 -2.20 -9.00 -26.77
N ALA A 143 -1.17 -9.81 -26.46
CA ALA A 143 -1.25 -10.83 -25.43
C ALA A 143 -1.35 -10.22 -24.02
N PHE A 144 -0.55 -9.19 -23.70
CA PHE A 144 -0.69 -8.44 -22.44
C PHE A 144 -2.09 -7.82 -22.27
N ILE A 145 -2.60 -7.18 -23.33
CA ILE A 145 -3.93 -6.56 -23.35
C ILE A 145 -5.02 -7.61 -23.09
N LYS A 146 -4.98 -8.75 -23.79
CA LYS A 146 -5.96 -9.83 -23.61
C LYS A 146 -5.88 -10.45 -22.22
N ALA A 147 -4.68 -10.65 -21.69
CA ALA A 147 -4.50 -11.24 -20.37
C ALA A 147 -5.08 -10.35 -19.27
N MET A 148 -4.90 -9.02 -19.35
CA MET A 148 -5.49 -8.10 -18.38
C MET A 148 -6.99 -7.84 -18.59
N ALA A 149 -7.51 -8.03 -19.81
CA ALA A 149 -8.92 -7.76 -20.10
C ALA A 149 -9.90 -8.55 -19.23
N VAL A 150 -9.56 -9.78 -18.83
CA VAL A 150 -10.42 -10.61 -17.96
C VAL A 150 -10.54 -10.08 -16.54
N ARG A 151 -9.63 -9.17 -16.15
CA ARG A 151 -9.51 -8.62 -14.80
C ARG A 151 -10.61 -7.60 -14.46
N TYR A 152 -11.23 -6.99 -15.48
CA TYR A 152 -12.15 -5.87 -15.33
C TYR A 152 -13.50 -6.17 -15.97
N VAL A 153 -14.56 -5.95 -15.19
CA VAL A 153 -15.96 -6.16 -15.57
C VAL A 153 -16.73 -4.86 -15.42
N GLU A 154 -17.81 -4.71 -16.18
CA GLU A 154 -18.65 -3.51 -16.16
C GLU A 154 -19.34 -3.33 -14.80
N ASP A 155 -20.00 -4.39 -14.32
CA ASP A 155 -20.68 -4.41 -13.03
C ASP A 155 -19.73 -4.92 -11.94
N PHE A 156 -18.81 -4.06 -11.50
CA PHE A 156 -17.85 -4.42 -10.46
C PHE A 156 -18.52 -4.60 -9.10
N ASP A 157 -18.24 -5.76 -8.49
CA ASP A 157 -18.66 -6.13 -7.14
C ASP A 157 -17.41 -6.47 -6.31
N PRO A 158 -17.04 -5.67 -5.29
CA PRO A 158 -15.88 -5.94 -4.45
C PRO A 158 -15.90 -7.31 -3.79
N GLU A 159 -17.07 -7.88 -3.50
CA GLU A 159 -17.19 -9.21 -2.89
C GLU A 159 -16.77 -10.33 -3.85
N LYS A 160 -16.81 -10.05 -5.16
CA LYS A 160 -16.42 -11.00 -6.22
C LYS A 160 -15.01 -10.77 -6.75
N ARG A 161 -14.26 -9.81 -6.21
CA ARG A 161 -12.94 -9.40 -6.71
C ARG A 161 -11.98 -10.57 -6.91
N LEU A 162 -11.99 -11.54 -5.98
CA LEU A 162 -11.14 -12.72 -6.04
C LEU A 162 -11.34 -13.52 -7.34
N VAL A 163 -12.58 -13.66 -7.82
CA VAL A 163 -12.87 -14.38 -9.08
C VAL A 163 -12.18 -13.73 -10.28
N GLN A 164 -12.10 -12.39 -10.32
CA GLN A 164 -11.40 -11.69 -11.39
C GLN A 164 -9.88 -11.73 -11.23
N ASP A 165 -9.35 -11.73 -10.00
CA ASP A 165 -7.92 -11.88 -9.74
C ASP A 165 -7.43 -13.31 -10.07
N GLU A 166 -8.22 -14.34 -9.78
CA GLU A 166 -7.96 -15.73 -10.19
C GLU A 166 -7.92 -15.89 -11.71
N ALA A 167 -8.93 -15.35 -12.41
CA ALA A 167 -8.97 -15.37 -13.87
C ALA A 167 -7.77 -14.63 -14.48
N TYR A 168 -7.40 -13.49 -13.89
CA TYR A 168 -6.23 -12.72 -14.30
C TYR A 168 -4.92 -13.49 -14.08
N ALA A 169 -4.75 -14.15 -12.92
CA ALA A 169 -3.56 -14.94 -12.63
C ALA A 169 -3.38 -16.11 -13.61
N GLU A 170 -4.47 -16.77 -14.03
CA GLU A 170 -4.42 -17.82 -15.04
C GLU A 170 -4.05 -17.30 -16.44
N GLU A 171 -4.54 -16.13 -16.85
CA GLU A 171 -4.13 -15.53 -18.12
C GLU A 171 -2.68 -15.00 -18.07
N MET A 172 -2.25 -14.47 -16.94
CA MET A 172 -0.87 -14.05 -16.74
C MET A 172 0.11 -15.22 -16.75
N LYS A 173 -0.29 -16.38 -16.22
CA LYS A 173 0.47 -17.62 -16.34
C LYS A 173 0.71 -17.97 -17.82
N LYS A 174 -0.35 -18.02 -18.62
CA LYS A 174 -0.25 -18.31 -20.07
C LYS A 174 0.64 -17.29 -20.79
N LEU A 175 0.55 -16.02 -20.41
CA LEU A 175 1.39 -14.97 -20.97
C LEU A 175 2.88 -15.18 -20.65
N ALA A 176 3.20 -15.50 -19.39
CA ALA A 176 4.58 -15.77 -18.96
C ALA A 176 5.14 -17.03 -19.66
N GLU A 177 4.34 -18.08 -19.81
CA GLU A 177 4.71 -19.28 -20.57
C GLU A 177 4.93 -19.01 -22.07
N LEU A 178 4.15 -18.09 -22.66
CA LEU A 178 4.27 -17.68 -24.06
C LEU A 178 5.52 -16.82 -24.31
N TYR A 179 5.95 -16.04 -23.31
CA TYR A 179 7.11 -15.15 -23.38
C TYR A 179 8.08 -15.41 -22.21
N PRO A 180 8.74 -16.58 -22.15
CA PRO A 180 9.53 -16.99 -20.98
C PRO A 180 10.77 -16.13 -20.70
N ASN A 181 11.22 -15.34 -21.68
CA ASN A 181 12.35 -14.42 -21.53
C ASN A 181 11.91 -12.98 -21.20
N ASP A 182 10.61 -12.73 -21.04
CA ASP A 182 10.06 -11.42 -20.69
C ASP A 182 9.89 -11.34 -19.18
N LEU A 183 10.89 -10.76 -18.51
CA LEU A 183 10.93 -10.66 -17.05
C LEU A 183 9.76 -9.85 -16.48
N ASP A 184 9.25 -8.86 -17.24
CA ASP A 184 8.08 -8.09 -16.84
C ASP A 184 6.81 -8.96 -16.88
N ALA A 185 6.65 -9.84 -17.89
CA ALA A 185 5.53 -10.79 -17.94
C ALA A 185 5.54 -11.73 -16.74
N ALA A 186 6.72 -12.28 -16.39
CA ALA A 186 6.88 -13.15 -15.23
C ALA A 186 6.65 -12.39 -13.91
N THR A 187 7.12 -11.14 -13.82
CA THR A 187 6.92 -10.27 -12.65
C THR A 187 5.43 -9.98 -12.42
N LEU A 188 4.69 -9.60 -13.47
CA LEU A 188 3.25 -9.37 -13.38
C LEU A 188 2.47 -10.65 -13.05
N TYR A 189 2.98 -11.81 -13.48
CA TYR A 189 2.41 -13.08 -13.09
C TYR A 189 2.63 -13.38 -11.60
N ALA A 190 3.84 -13.15 -11.08
CA ALA A 190 4.11 -13.23 -9.64
C ALA A 190 3.23 -12.26 -8.85
N GLU A 191 3.04 -11.02 -9.32
CA GLU A 191 2.10 -10.06 -8.72
C GLU A 191 0.67 -10.60 -8.71
N ALA A 192 0.19 -11.16 -9.82
CA ALA A 192 -1.16 -11.69 -9.94
C ALA A 192 -1.43 -12.85 -8.96
N LEU A 193 -0.43 -13.70 -8.70
CA LEU A 193 -0.50 -14.69 -7.63
C LEU A 193 -0.51 -14.01 -6.26
N PHE A 194 0.39 -13.05 -6.05
CA PHE A 194 0.61 -12.45 -4.75
C PHE A 194 -0.57 -11.61 -4.24
N ILE A 195 -1.35 -10.99 -5.14
CA ILE A 195 -2.56 -10.25 -4.74
C ILE A 195 -3.70 -11.15 -4.25
N MET A 196 -3.66 -12.46 -4.51
CA MET A 196 -4.62 -13.43 -3.98
C MET A 196 -4.27 -13.90 -2.56
N GLU A 197 -3.00 -13.73 -2.16
CA GLU A 197 -2.55 -14.09 -0.82
C GLU A 197 -3.15 -13.18 0.26
N PRO A 198 -3.37 -13.72 1.48
CA PRO A 198 -3.69 -12.89 2.64
C PRO A 198 -2.67 -11.77 2.81
N ARG A 199 -3.16 -10.53 2.82
CA ARG A 199 -2.30 -9.33 2.93
C ARG A 199 -1.69 -9.12 4.30
N ARG A 200 -2.28 -9.70 5.35
CA ARG A 200 -1.91 -9.43 6.74
C ARG A 200 -1.57 -10.72 7.46
N GLY A 201 -0.53 -10.63 8.27
CA GLY A 201 -0.03 -11.74 9.08
C GLY A 201 1.29 -12.29 8.53
N TYR A 202 1.85 -13.23 9.27
CA TYR A 202 2.99 -14.01 8.81
C TYR A 202 2.53 -15.04 7.78
N ARG A 203 3.33 -15.24 6.75
CA ARG A 203 3.15 -16.30 5.75
C ARG A 203 4.02 -17.49 6.10
N ASP A 204 3.44 -18.67 5.99
CA ASP A 204 4.20 -19.90 6.11
C ASP A 204 5.07 -20.07 4.86
N ILE A 205 6.37 -20.27 5.05
CA ILE A 205 7.32 -20.46 3.95
C ILE A 205 7.17 -21.85 3.31
N GLU A 206 6.53 -22.79 4.01
CA GLU A 206 6.20 -24.11 3.49
C GLU A 206 4.86 -24.14 2.72
N ASP A 207 4.14 -23.01 2.67
CA ASP A 207 2.92 -22.90 1.86
C ASP A 207 3.27 -23.02 0.36
N PRO A 208 2.65 -23.96 -0.39
CA PRO A 208 2.93 -24.14 -1.81
C PRO A 208 2.71 -22.89 -2.67
N ASP A 209 1.74 -22.04 -2.33
CA ASP A 209 1.45 -20.82 -3.08
C ASP A 209 2.53 -19.75 -2.81
N VAL A 210 3.02 -19.66 -1.57
CA VAL A 210 4.18 -18.81 -1.20
C VAL A 210 5.44 -19.30 -1.91
N GLN A 211 5.72 -20.60 -1.89
CA GLN A 211 6.87 -21.19 -2.57
C GLN A 211 6.83 -20.95 -4.09
N ARG A 212 5.65 -21.02 -4.70
CA ARG A 212 5.46 -20.72 -6.12
C ARG A 212 5.79 -19.28 -6.46
N ILE A 213 5.31 -18.32 -5.66
CA ILE A 213 5.62 -16.89 -5.84
C ILE A 213 7.13 -16.67 -5.71
N HIS A 214 7.76 -17.24 -4.67
CA HIS A 214 9.20 -17.13 -4.45
C HIS A 214 9.99 -17.71 -5.61
N ALA A 215 9.66 -18.91 -6.09
CA ALA A 215 10.37 -19.54 -7.20
C ALA A 215 10.34 -18.69 -8.48
N ILE A 216 9.18 -18.14 -8.84
CA ILE A 216 9.06 -17.26 -10.02
C ILE A 216 9.94 -16.00 -9.86
N LEU A 217 9.91 -15.38 -8.67
CA LEU A 217 10.71 -14.18 -8.39
C LEU A 217 12.21 -14.50 -8.37
N GLU A 218 12.61 -15.61 -7.75
CA GLU A 218 14.00 -16.08 -7.69
C GLU A 218 14.55 -16.38 -9.09
N ASP A 219 13.76 -16.96 -9.99
CA ASP A 219 14.16 -17.20 -11.39
C ASP A 219 14.41 -15.89 -12.16
N ILE A 220 13.55 -14.88 -11.95
CA ILE A 220 13.73 -13.54 -12.54
C ILE A 220 15.02 -12.92 -12.00
N LEU A 221 15.22 -12.97 -10.68
CA LEU A 221 16.34 -12.33 -9.99
C LEU A 221 17.68 -13.03 -10.24
N ALA A 222 17.67 -14.32 -10.57
CA ALA A 222 18.84 -15.04 -11.06
C ALA A 222 19.30 -14.52 -12.44
N THR A 223 18.38 -13.96 -13.23
CA THR A 223 18.67 -13.35 -14.53
C THR A 223 19.02 -11.86 -14.39
N ASP A 224 18.23 -11.11 -13.61
CA ASP A 224 18.43 -9.69 -13.34
C ASP A 224 18.11 -9.36 -11.88
N ILE A 225 19.15 -9.38 -11.04
CA ILE A 225 19.06 -9.03 -9.61
C ILE A 225 18.68 -7.56 -9.37
N LYS A 226 18.67 -6.71 -10.41
CA LYS A 226 18.31 -5.30 -10.31
C LYS A 226 16.92 -5.02 -10.88
N HIS A 227 16.17 -6.05 -11.25
CA HIS A 227 14.84 -5.88 -11.82
C HIS A 227 13.90 -5.22 -10.79
N PRO A 228 13.44 -3.97 -11.00
CA PRO A 228 12.76 -3.19 -9.97
C PRO A 228 11.47 -3.84 -9.47
N GLY A 229 10.62 -4.32 -10.37
CA GLY A 229 9.36 -4.98 -10.01
C GLY A 229 9.57 -6.27 -9.20
N ALA A 230 10.38 -7.21 -9.72
CA ALA A 230 10.70 -8.45 -9.04
C ALA A 230 11.35 -8.23 -7.66
N CYS A 231 12.34 -7.33 -7.54
CA CYS A 231 12.94 -7.07 -6.24
C CYS A 231 11.97 -6.45 -5.24
N HIS A 232 11.11 -5.54 -5.70
CA HIS A 232 10.07 -4.95 -4.86
C HIS A 232 9.11 -6.03 -4.33
N LEU A 233 8.60 -6.90 -5.21
CA LEU A 233 7.71 -7.99 -4.81
C LEU A 233 8.42 -8.99 -3.89
N TYR A 234 9.70 -9.31 -4.14
CA TYR A 234 10.44 -10.31 -3.36
C TYR A 234 10.74 -9.83 -1.93
N ILE A 235 11.03 -8.54 -1.74
CA ILE A 235 11.13 -7.95 -0.39
C ILE A 235 9.82 -8.15 0.36
N HIS A 236 8.67 -7.81 -0.23
CA HIS A 236 7.39 -8.01 0.44
C HIS A 236 7.02 -9.49 0.63
N ALA A 237 7.39 -10.36 -0.31
CA ALA A 237 7.09 -11.79 -0.26
C ALA A 237 7.88 -12.51 0.84
N THR A 238 9.04 -11.98 1.22
CA THR A 238 9.93 -12.57 2.24
C THR A 238 9.83 -11.88 3.59
N GLU A 239 9.53 -10.57 3.66
CA GLU A 239 9.42 -9.79 4.91
C GLU A 239 8.50 -10.46 5.94
N SER A 240 7.34 -10.94 5.50
CA SER A 240 6.36 -11.54 6.40
C SER A 240 6.58 -13.04 6.64
N THR A 241 7.76 -13.58 6.35
CA THR A 241 8.10 -15.00 6.55
C THR A 241 9.13 -15.16 7.67
N VAL A 242 9.51 -16.41 7.96
CA VAL A 242 10.62 -16.71 8.87
C VAL A 242 12.01 -16.58 8.22
N GLU A 243 12.08 -16.29 6.91
CA GLU A 243 13.35 -16.09 6.18
C GLU A 243 13.41 -14.72 5.45
N PRO A 244 13.25 -13.59 6.15
CA PRO A 244 13.27 -12.27 5.53
C PRO A 244 14.62 -11.94 4.86
N GLY A 245 15.71 -12.58 5.31
CA GLY A 245 17.06 -12.40 4.77
C GLY A 245 17.23 -12.84 3.31
N LYS A 246 16.31 -13.65 2.75
CA LYS A 246 16.38 -14.06 1.33
C LYS A 246 16.40 -12.87 0.38
N ALA A 247 15.70 -11.78 0.71
CA ALA A 247 15.63 -10.58 -0.12
C ALA A 247 16.76 -9.57 0.13
N GLU A 248 17.75 -9.87 0.98
CA GLU A 248 18.88 -8.97 1.24
C GLU A 248 19.61 -8.53 -0.05
N PRO A 249 19.90 -9.42 -1.03
CA PRO A 249 20.48 -9.00 -2.31
C PRO A 249 19.62 -7.99 -3.08
N CYS A 250 18.29 -8.09 -3.00
CA CYS A 250 17.40 -7.11 -3.61
C CYS A 250 17.39 -5.78 -2.86
N ALA A 251 17.42 -5.82 -1.53
CA ALA A 251 17.48 -4.63 -0.69
C ALA A 251 18.74 -3.77 -1.00
N GLU A 252 19.85 -4.39 -1.38
CA GLU A 252 21.09 -3.68 -1.79
C GLU A 252 20.95 -2.86 -3.08
N TYR A 253 20.00 -3.18 -3.96
CA TYR A 253 19.86 -2.51 -5.27
C TYR A 253 18.59 -1.68 -5.42
N LEU A 254 17.48 -2.14 -4.84
CA LEU A 254 16.16 -1.60 -5.14
C LEU A 254 16.05 -0.11 -4.83
N GLY A 255 16.66 0.34 -3.73
CA GLY A 255 16.57 1.72 -3.24
C GLY A 255 16.94 2.79 -4.28
N ASP A 256 17.83 2.46 -5.22
CA ASP A 256 18.31 3.38 -6.27
C ASP A 256 17.71 3.09 -7.65
N ALA A 257 16.86 2.06 -7.78
CA ALA A 257 16.31 1.63 -9.07
C ALA A 257 15.35 2.67 -9.66
N ILE A 258 14.61 3.40 -8.81
CA ILE A 258 13.73 4.52 -9.18
C ILE A 258 13.98 5.65 -8.15
N PRO A 259 15.07 6.43 -8.33
CA PRO A 259 15.72 7.17 -7.25
C PRO A 259 14.88 8.27 -6.61
N GLY A 260 13.89 8.82 -7.30
CA GLY A 260 12.99 9.83 -6.72
C GLY A 260 11.62 9.30 -6.30
N ALA A 261 11.35 8.00 -6.40
CA ALA A 261 10.12 7.40 -5.89
C ALA A 261 10.32 6.94 -4.44
N SER A 262 9.75 7.66 -3.48
CA SER A 262 10.05 7.42 -2.06
C SER A 262 9.69 6.01 -1.58
N HIS A 263 8.68 5.38 -2.17
CA HIS A 263 8.36 3.98 -1.89
C HIS A 263 9.55 3.06 -2.19
N ILE A 264 10.08 3.14 -3.40
CA ILE A 264 11.23 2.33 -3.84
C ILE A 264 12.46 2.60 -2.98
N ASN A 265 12.70 3.86 -2.64
CA ASN A 265 13.82 4.23 -1.78
C ASN A 265 13.75 3.60 -0.38
N HIS A 266 12.55 3.48 0.22
CA HIS A 266 12.43 2.90 1.55
C HIS A 266 12.27 1.38 1.55
N MET A 267 11.84 0.75 0.45
CA MET A 267 11.59 -0.69 0.40
C MET A 267 12.72 -1.56 0.98
N PRO A 268 14.03 -1.27 0.76
CA PRO A 268 15.11 -2.01 1.44
C PRO A 268 14.99 -2.11 2.96
N SER A 269 14.40 -1.09 3.61
CA SER A 269 14.20 -1.06 5.06
C SER A 269 13.26 -2.15 5.59
N HIS A 270 12.35 -2.66 4.76
CA HIS A 270 11.48 -3.78 5.12
C HIS A 270 12.32 -5.04 5.42
N THR A 271 13.28 -5.37 4.55
CA THR A 271 14.22 -6.48 4.82
C THR A 271 15.18 -6.16 5.96
N TRP A 272 15.81 -4.98 5.94
CA TRP A 272 16.85 -4.65 6.91
C TRP A 272 16.37 -4.53 8.36
N ASN A 273 15.12 -4.09 8.57
CA ASN A 273 14.52 -4.09 9.91
C ASN A 273 14.39 -5.51 10.47
N GLU A 274 13.95 -6.46 9.66
CA GLU A 274 13.74 -7.85 10.08
C GLU A 274 15.04 -8.60 10.39
N ILE A 275 16.15 -8.24 9.72
CA ILE A 275 17.46 -8.85 9.94
C ILE A 275 18.41 -8.03 10.84
N GLY A 276 17.92 -6.94 11.44
CA GLY A 276 18.67 -6.13 12.40
C GLY A 276 19.73 -5.19 11.80
N ARG A 277 19.69 -4.90 10.50
CA ARG A 277 20.55 -3.92 9.82
C ARG A 277 19.99 -2.50 9.96
N TRP A 278 19.81 -2.06 11.22
CA TRP A 278 19.09 -0.82 11.53
C TRP A 278 19.71 0.42 10.90
N GLY A 279 21.04 0.56 10.91
CA GLY A 279 21.73 1.69 10.28
C GLY A 279 21.54 1.78 8.76
N ASP A 280 21.41 0.65 8.06
CA ASP A 280 21.05 0.63 6.63
C ASP A 280 19.60 1.09 6.43
N SER A 281 18.69 0.57 7.25
CA SER A 281 17.28 0.97 7.27
C SER A 281 17.08 2.47 7.48
N VAL A 282 17.86 3.07 8.40
CA VAL A 282 17.87 4.53 8.61
C VAL A 282 18.24 5.28 7.32
N ARG A 283 19.26 4.82 6.58
CA ARG A 283 19.70 5.48 5.34
C ARG A 283 18.65 5.40 4.24
N ALA A 284 18.05 4.23 4.01
CA ALA A 284 16.97 4.07 3.02
C ALA A 284 15.78 4.98 3.33
N ASN A 285 15.35 5.03 4.60
CA ASN A 285 14.22 5.87 4.98
C ASN A 285 14.54 7.37 4.94
N LEU A 286 15.79 7.80 5.17
CA LEU A 286 16.21 9.18 4.94
C LEU A 286 16.17 9.55 3.45
N GLN A 287 16.60 8.64 2.57
CA GLN A 287 16.50 8.81 1.13
C GLN A 287 15.03 8.95 0.70
N ALA A 288 14.16 8.07 1.19
CA ALA A 288 12.73 8.15 0.95
C ALA A 288 12.13 9.48 1.43
N TRP A 289 12.47 9.92 2.64
CA TRP A 289 11.98 11.21 3.16
C TRP A 289 12.47 12.41 2.34
N HIS A 290 13.69 12.35 1.80
CA HIS A 290 14.16 13.37 0.85
C HIS A 290 13.36 13.35 -0.46
N SER A 291 13.03 12.17 -0.99
CA SER A 291 12.19 12.03 -2.18
C SER A 291 10.77 12.55 -1.94
N ASP A 292 10.19 12.29 -0.76
CA ASP A 292 8.90 12.86 -0.35
C ASP A 292 8.93 14.40 -0.37
N GLN A 293 10.00 15.01 0.15
CA GLN A 293 10.14 16.47 0.15
C GLN A 293 10.34 17.05 -1.26
N LYS A 294 11.10 16.35 -2.12
CA LYS A 294 11.35 16.77 -3.52
C LYS A 294 10.11 16.68 -4.40
N ALA A 295 9.06 15.98 -3.98
CA ALA A 295 7.78 15.98 -4.70
C ALA A 295 7.18 17.39 -4.83
N ALA A 296 7.41 18.28 -3.85
CA ALA A 296 6.95 19.66 -3.90
C ALA A 296 7.59 20.49 -5.03
N THR A 297 8.72 20.05 -5.59
CA THR A 297 9.42 20.71 -6.71
C THR A 297 9.39 19.88 -8.00
N GLY A 298 8.63 18.79 -8.05
CA GLY A 298 8.57 17.89 -9.21
C GLY A 298 9.84 17.06 -9.42
N GLN A 299 10.72 16.99 -8.43
CA GLN A 299 12.00 16.24 -8.48
C GLN A 299 11.92 14.91 -7.72
N GLY A 300 10.71 14.49 -7.34
CA GLY A 300 10.43 13.26 -6.62
C GLY A 300 8.94 12.95 -6.67
N VAL A 301 8.58 11.76 -6.22
CA VAL A 301 7.20 11.32 -6.06
C VAL A 301 7.04 10.83 -4.63
N ALA A 302 6.17 11.52 -3.88
CA ALA A 302 5.89 11.21 -2.50
C ALA A 302 4.87 10.07 -2.41
N ILE A 303 5.26 8.97 -1.79
CA ILE A 303 4.48 7.74 -1.71
C ILE A 303 4.58 7.25 -0.26
N TYR A 304 3.43 7.22 0.43
CA TYR A 304 3.30 6.88 1.86
C TYR A 304 4.24 7.66 2.81
N PRO A 305 4.30 9.01 2.77
CA PRO A 305 5.24 9.78 3.58
C PRO A 305 5.14 9.52 5.09
N SER A 306 3.94 9.26 5.60
CA SER A 306 3.76 8.87 7.01
C SER A 306 4.36 7.50 7.34
N HIS A 307 4.30 6.54 6.41
CA HIS A 307 4.93 5.22 6.56
C HIS A 307 6.44 5.33 6.49
N ASN A 308 7.00 6.10 5.54
CA ASN A 308 8.45 6.33 5.43
C ASN A 308 9.02 6.95 6.71
N LEU A 309 8.32 7.94 7.28
CA LEU A 309 8.70 8.56 8.56
C LEU A 309 8.57 7.61 9.76
N HIS A 310 7.54 6.75 9.76
CA HIS A 310 7.38 5.73 10.80
C HIS A 310 8.48 4.65 10.72
N MET A 311 8.85 4.22 9.52
CA MET A 311 9.97 3.29 9.31
C MET A 311 11.32 3.95 9.69
N LEU A 312 11.49 5.25 9.41
CA LEU A 312 12.66 6.02 9.83
C LEU A 312 12.78 6.11 11.36
N LEU A 313 11.71 6.52 12.05
CA LEU A 313 11.76 6.64 13.52
C LEU A 313 11.94 5.28 14.19
N PHE A 314 11.34 4.21 13.63
CA PHE A 314 11.46 2.86 14.16
C PHE A 314 12.90 2.34 14.03
N SER A 315 13.48 2.42 12.84
CA SER A 315 14.86 1.99 12.60
C SER A 315 15.87 2.82 13.39
N ALA A 316 15.73 4.15 13.40
CA ALA A 316 16.60 5.04 14.18
C ALA A 316 16.49 4.78 15.69
N SER A 317 15.30 4.41 16.18
CA SER A 317 15.09 4.04 17.58
C SER A 317 15.83 2.76 17.97
N ASN A 318 15.86 1.76 17.08
CA ASN A 318 16.55 0.50 17.30
C ASN A 318 18.07 0.61 17.11
N ASP A 319 18.52 1.45 16.17
CA ASP A 319 19.94 1.74 15.98
C ASP A 319 20.54 2.63 17.09
N GLY A 320 19.71 3.30 17.88
CA GLY A 320 20.14 4.23 18.94
C GLY A 320 20.39 5.67 18.46
N GLN A 321 19.97 6.01 17.24
CA GLN A 321 20.14 7.33 16.64
C GLN A 321 19.06 8.33 17.11
N SER A 322 19.14 8.74 18.38
CA SER A 322 18.12 9.60 19.03
C SER A 322 17.75 10.86 18.25
N ALA A 323 18.74 11.59 17.71
CA ALA A 323 18.49 12.84 16.99
C ALA A 323 17.62 12.62 15.73
N ILE A 324 17.88 11.53 14.99
CA ILE A 324 17.14 11.19 13.78
C ILE A 324 15.74 10.71 14.15
N ALA A 325 15.63 9.81 15.13
CA ALA A 325 14.33 9.30 15.59
C ALA A 325 13.41 10.44 16.08
N MET A 326 13.95 11.36 16.89
CA MET A 326 13.22 12.52 17.40
C MET A 326 12.76 13.46 16.28
N ARG A 327 13.61 13.70 15.26
CA ARG A 327 13.24 14.51 14.10
C ARG A 327 12.13 13.84 13.29
N ALA A 328 12.29 12.55 12.99
CA ALA A 328 11.31 11.78 12.23
C ALA A 328 9.95 11.70 12.95
N GLY A 329 9.94 11.57 14.28
CA GLY A 329 8.71 11.64 15.09
C GLY A 329 8.00 12.98 14.96
N LYS A 330 8.73 14.11 15.06
CA LYS A 330 8.18 15.46 14.85
C LYS A 330 7.62 15.66 13.44
N ASP A 331 8.36 15.21 12.44
CA ASP A 331 7.94 15.30 11.04
C ASP A 331 6.70 14.42 10.79
N TYR A 332 6.61 13.24 11.42
CA TYR A 332 5.43 12.38 11.38
C TYR A 332 4.21 13.11 11.95
N THR A 333 4.34 13.73 13.12
CA THR A 333 3.27 14.52 13.73
C THR A 333 2.86 15.71 12.88
N LYS A 334 3.80 16.38 12.22
CA LYS A 334 3.49 17.47 11.28
C LYS A 334 2.67 16.98 10.08
N VAL A 335 2.98 15.79 9.55
CA VAL A 335 2.29 15.21 8.38
C VAL A 335 0.91 14.65 8.75
N THR A 336 0.79 14.03 9.92
CA THR A 336 -0.41 13.24 10.29
C THR A 336 -1.33 13.94 11.28
N GLY A 337 -0.82 14.93 12.02
CA GLY A 337 -1.48 15.51 13.19
C GLY A 337 -1.50 14.58 14.42
N ASP A 338 -0.81 13.44 14.37
CA ASP A 338 -0.77 12.45 15.46
C ASP A 338 0.61 12.46 16.15
N SER A 339 0.61 12.71 17.47
CA SER A 339 1.81 12.80 18.31
C SER A 339 2.20 11.49 18.99
N LEU A 340 1.52 10.37 18.70
CA LEU A 340 1.79 9.06 19.31
C LEU A 340 3.28 8.69 19.24
N TYR A 341 3.83 8.66 18.02
CA TYR A 341 5.20 8.21 17.81
C TYR A 341 6.24 9.24 18.24
N GLU A 342 5.96 10.55 18.13
CA GLU A 342 6.82 11.59 18.71
C GLU A 342 6.97 11.37 20.22
N THR A 343 5.84 11.19 20.91
CA THR A 343 5.78 11.02 22.37
C THR A 343 6.51 9.76 22.82
N LEU A 344 6.24 8.61 22.19
CA LEU A 344 6.91 7.35 22.52
C LEU A 344 8.41 7.39 22.22
N THR A 345 8.82 8.09 21.17
CA THR A 345 10.24 8.26 20.84
C THR A 345 10.95 9.11 21.89
N MET A 346 10.33 10.21 22.35
CA MET A 346 10.85 11.02 23.45
C MET A 346 11.02 10.19 24.72
N LEU A 347 10.02 9.36 25.04
CA LEU A 347 10.06 8.48 26.21
C LEU A 347 11.23 7.49 26.13
N ARG A 348 11.39 6.80 24.99
CA ARG A 348 12.47 5.83 24.75
C ARG A 348 13.86 6.44 24.98
N PHE A 349 14.07 7.68 24.57
CA PHE A 349 15.34 8.38 24.69
C PHE A 349 15.45 9.26 25.95
N GLY A 350 14.54 9.11 26.90
CA GLY A 350 14.59 9.80 28.19
C GLY A 350 14.43 11.33 28.11
N ARG A 351 13.74 11.83 27.08
CA ARG A 351 13.49 13.26 26.87
C ARG A 351 12.28 13.74 27.67
N PHE A 352 12.26 13.41 28.96
CA PHE A 352 11.12 13.58 29.85
C PHE A 352 10.67 15.05 29.96
N ASP A 353 11.62 15.98 30.08
CA ASP A 353 11.31 17.42 30.17
C ASP A 353 10.59 17.95 28.91
N GLU A 354 10.92 17.40 27.74
CA GLU A 354 10.27 17.78 26.47
C GLU A 354 8.88 17.17 26.29
N ILE A 355 8.62 15.99 26.85
CA ILE A 355 7.28 15.38 26.85
C ILE A 355 6.27 16.33 27.50
N LEU A 356 6.71 17.11 28.50
CA LEU A 356 5.86 18.09 29.15
C LEU A 356 5.44 19.26 28.24
N GLY A 357 6.12 19.46 27.11
CA GLY A 357 5.77 20.44 26.09
C GLY A 357 4.89 19.91 24.96
N VAL A 358 4.70 18.59 24.85
CA VAL A 358 3.90 17.99 23.77
C VAL A 358 2.40 18.26 24.01
N PRO A 359 1.68 18.91 23.09
CA PRO A 359 0.25 19.17 23.22
C PRO A 359 -0.55 17.87 23.32
N ALA A 360 -1.64 17.90 24.08
CA ALA A 360 -2.57 16.78 24.12
C ALA A 360 -3.19 16.54 22.73
N PRO A 361 -3.28 15.28 22.26
CA PRO A 361 -3.91 14.96 20.99
C PRO A 361 -5.41 15.29 21.03
N ALA A 362 -5.95 15.81 19.93
CA ALA A 362 -7.36 16.23 19.85
C ALA A 362 -8.36 15.06 19.80
N LYS A 363 -7.91 13.87 19.41
CA LYS A 363 -8.74 12.67 19.24
C LYS A 363 -7.91 11.40 19.38
N GLY A 364 -8.60 10.27 19.54
CA GLY A 364 -8.01 8.93 19.58
C GLY A 364 -7.66 8.51 21.01
N ASP A 365 -8.48 7.61 21.56
CA ASP A 365 -8.32 7.14 22.94
C ASP A 365 -6.94 6.54 23.20
N PHE A 366 -6.41 5.77 22.23
CA PHE A 366 -5.08 5.20 22.36
C PHE A 366 -3.98 6.26 22.40
N THR A 367 -3.97 7.18 21.43
CA THR A 367 -2.98 8.27 21.37
C THR A 367 -3.05 9.14 22.63
N LEU A 368 -4.25 9.49 23.09
CA LEU A 368 -4.42 10.27 24.32
C LEU A 368 -4.01 9.50 25.58
N GLY A 369 -4.28 8.20 25.64
CA GLY A 369 -3.85 7.33 26.74
C GLY A 369 -2.32 7.18 26.79
N VAL A 370 -1.67 7.01 25.64
CA VAL A 370 -0.20 6.98 25.57
C VAL A 370 0.41 8.34 25.91
N TRP A 371 -0.23 9.44 25.51
CA TRP A 371 0.16 10.79 25.92
C TRP A 371 0.06 10.95 27.45
N ASP A 372 -1.05 10.52 28.06
CA ASP A 372 -1.23 10.54 29.53
C ASP A 372 -0.16 9.69 30.24
N PHE A 373 0.10 8.49 29.73
CA PHE A 373 1.16 7.62 30.22
C PHE A 373 2.53 8.30 30.19
N ALA A 374 2.91 8.88 29.04
CA ALA A 374 4.21 9.52 28.87
C ALA A 374 4.35 10.76 29.78
N ARG A 375 3.27 11.53 29.96
CA ARG A 375 3.22 12.65 30.91
C ARG A 375 3.42 12.16 32.34
N GLY A 376 2.69 11.14 32.77
CA GLY A 376 2.85 10.55 34.10
C GLY A 376 4.26 10.06 34.35
N TYR A 377 4.85 9.37 33.37
CA TYR A 377 6.23 8.91 33.44
C TYR A 377 7.22 10.07 33.51
N ALA A 378 7.03 11.12 32.71
CA ALA A 378 7.88 12.31 32.75
C ALA A 378 7.84 13.02 34.12
N HIS A 379 6.65 13.21 34.69
CA HIS A 379 6.48 13.77 36.04
C HIS A 379 7.16 12.90 37.11
N LEU A 380 6.99 11.58 37.03
CA LEU A 380 7.66 10.63 37.92
C LEU A 380 9.19 10.83 37.91
N ARG A 381 9.78 10.91 36.71
CA ARG A 381 11.23 11.14 36.53
C ARG A 381 11.69 12.52 36.99
N GLY A 382 10.79 13.50 37.03
CA GLY A 382 10.99 14.81 37.64
C GLY A 382 10.90 14.81 39.18
N GLY A 383 10.57 13.67 39.81
CA GLY A 383 10.37 13.57 41.26
C GLY A 383 8.94 13.89 41.73
N GLU A 384 8.01 14.05 40.79
CA GLU A 384 6.64 14.49 41.03
C GLU A 384 5.67 13.30 41.07
N SER A 385 5.85 12.41 42.05
CA SER A 385 5.08 11.14 42.17
C SER A 385 3.57 11.34 42.23
N ASP A 386 3.08 12.42 42.86
CA ASP A 386 1.64 12.72 42.94
C ASP A 386 1.03 12.95 41.55
N PHE A 387 1.75 13.65 40.67
CA PHE A 387 1.31 13.85 39.28
C PHE A 387 1.34 12.54 38.50
N ALA A 388 2.36 11.69 38.72
CA ALA A 388 2.43 10.37 38.10
C ALA A 388 1.20 9.51 38.44
N GLN A 389 0.76 9.52 39.71
CA GLN A 389 -0.44 8.82 40.16
C GLN A 389 -1.71 9.34 39.47
N LEU A 390 -1.88 10.66 39.35
CA LEU A 390 -3.02 11.26 38.64
C LEU A 390 -3.09 10.83 37.17
N TYR A 391 -1.94 10.78 36.50
CA TYR A 391 -1.88 10.32 35.10
C TYR A 391 -2.14 8.81 34.98
N LEU A 392 -1.64 7.99 35.91
CA LEU A 392 -1.94 6.56 35.96
C LEU A 392 -3.46 6.32 36.04
N GLU A 393 -4.15 7.05 36.93
CA GLU A 393 -5.62 6.96 37.06
C GLU A 393 -6.34 7.33 35.76
N ARG A 394 -5.86 8.36 35.03
CA ARG A 394 -6.41 8.72 33.72
C ARG A 394 -6.21 7.64 32.67
N VAL A 395 -5.04 7.00 32.64
CA VAL A 395 -4.76 5.89 31.71
C VAL A 395 -5.69 4.72 32.02
N ARG A 396 -5.82 4.33 33.29
CA ARG A 396 -6.71 3.25 33.73
C ARG A 396 -8.18 3.52 33.42
N ALA A 397 -8.68 4.71 33.78
CA ALA A 397 -10.06 5.08 33.49
C ALA A 397 -10.38 4.98 32.01
N ARG A 398 -9.43 5.38 31.14
CA ARG A 398 -9.60 5.26 29.69
C ARG A 398 -9.49 3.82 29.19
N ALA A 399 -8.60 3.02 29.78
CA ALA A 399 -8.51 1.60 29.47
C ALA A 399 -9.84 0.88 29.80
N GLU A 400 -10.45 1.21 30.93
CA GLU A 400 -11.74 0.66 31.35
C GLU A 400 -12.91 1.11 30.47
N SER A 401 -12.91 2.37 30.02
CA SER A 401 -14.05 2.95 29.30
C SER A 401 -13.97 2.82 27.77
N SER A 402 -12.80 2.58 27.19
CA SER A 402 -12.62 2.62 25.74
C SER A 402 -12.98 1.29 25.08
N GLU A 403 -13.96 1.34 24.18
CA GLU A 403 -14.29 0.24 23.26
C GLU A 403 -13.53 0.36 21.92
N ALA A 404 -12.65 1.36 21.79
CA ALA A 404 -11.91 1.60 20.57
C ALA A 404 -10.90 0.47 20.29
N ARG A 405 -10.49 0.39 19.03
CA ARG A 405 -9.41 -0.49 18.59
C ARG A 405 -8.30 0.34 17.98
N PHE A 406 -7.06 -0.05 18.28
CA PHE A 406 -5.89 0.44 17.57
C PHE A 406 -5.35 -0.71 16.74
N ARG A 407 -5.48 -0.59 15.41
CA ARG A 407 -5.27 -1.70 14.48
C ARG A 407 -6.14 -2.91 14.87
N TRP A 408 -5.54 -4.03 15.23
CA TRP A 408 -6.21 -5.29 15.58
C TRP A 408 -6.28 -5.54 17.09
N HIS A 409 -5.91 -4.56 17.91
CA HIS A 409 -5.85 -4.70 19.36
C HIS A 409 -6.88 -3.79 20.03
N SER A 410 -7.41 -4.26 21.15
CA SER A 410 -8.25 -3.44 22.02
C SER A 410 -7.42 -2.29 22.58
N VAL A 411 -7.96 -1.07 22.57
CA VAL A 411 -7.32 0.06 23.25
C VAL A 411 -7.24 -0.20 24.76
N SER A 412 -8.23 -0.88 25.34
CA SER A 412 -8.20 -1.32 26.73
C SER A 412 -6.95 -2.13 27.05
N ASP A 413 -6.69 -3.20 26.28
CA ASP A 413 -5.53 -4.07 26.48
C ASP A 413 -4.22 -3.30 26.35
N LEU A 414 -4.09 -2.48 25.31
CA LEU A 414 -2.88 -1.69 25.08
C LEU A 414 -2.62 -0.65 26.17
N LEU A 415 -3.67 0.01 26.66
CA LEU A 415 -3.53 1.01 27.72
C LEU A 415 -3.25 0.37 29.09
N ASN A 416 -3.78 -0.83 29.35
CA ASN A 416 -3.44 -1.57 30.57
C ASN A 416 -1.95 -1.96 30.63
N ILE A 417 -1.32 -2.26 29.49
CA ILE A 417 0.13 -2.51 29.44
C ILE A 417 0.91 -1.28 29.91
N VAL A 418 0.64 -0.11 29.34
CA VAL A 418 1.37 1.11 29.71
C VAL A 418 1.00 1.62 31.10
N ALA A 419 -0.22 1.35 31.58
CA ALA A 419 -0.60 1.61 32.97
C ALA A 419 0.24 0.77 33.95
N GLY A 420 0.39 -0.53 33.69
CA GLY A 420 1.25 -1.42 34.51
C GLY A 420 2.70 -0.94 34.55
N ILE A 421 3.27 -0.53 33.40
CA ILE A 421 4.62 0.04 33.34
C ILE A 421 4.75 1.28 34.24
N LEU A 422 3.78 2.21 34.20
CA LEU A 422 3.82 3.42 35.01
C LEU A 422 3.64 3.11 36.50
N GLU A 423 2.71 2.21 36.85
CA GLU A 423 2.50 1.77 38.23
C GLU A 423 3.75 1.11 38.81
N GLY A 424 4.37 0.18 38.08
CA GLY A 424 5.60 -0.49 38.49
C GLY A 424 6.73 0.51 38.74
N GLU A 425 6.86 1.53 37.89
CA GLU A 425 7.86 2.59 38.07
C GLU A 425 7.56 3.49 39.27
N ILE A 426 6.28 3.78 39.57
CA ILE A 426 5.88 4.51 40.78
C ILE A 426 6.29 3.72 42.04
N TYR A 427 5.98 2.42 42.09
CA TYR A 427 6.40 1.55 43.19
C TYR A 427 7.93 1.49 43.32
N ARG A 428 8.64 1.34 42.20
CA ARG A 428 10.11 1.33 42.15
C ARG A 428 10.70 2.61 42.72
N GLN A 429 10.14 3.77 42.39
CA GLN A 429 10.58 5.08 42.92
C GLN A 429 10.37 5.18 44.43
N ASN A 430 9.28 4.60 44.93
CA ASN A 430 8.96 4.52 46.36
C ASN A 430 9.73 3.41 47.11
N ARG A 431 10.62 2.68 46.43
CA ARG A 431 11.38 1.53 46.94
C ARG A 431 10.50 0.34 47.36
N ASP A 432 9.28 0.27 46.85
CA ASP A 432 8.43 -0.92 46.95
C ASP A 432 8.72 -1.85 45.78
N PHE A 433 9.78 -2.66 45.90
CA PHE A 433 10.20 -3.55 44.83
C PHE A 433 9.25 -4.73 44.62
N SER A 434 8.49 -5.12 45.64
CA SER A 434 7.48 -6.18 45.52
C SER A 434 6.31 -5.68 44.69
N GLY A 435 5.76 -4.51 45.02
CA GLY A 435 4.71 -3.87 44.21
C GLY A 435 5.16 -3.60 42.78
N ALA A 436 6.43 -3.23 42.58
CA ALA A 436 6.97 -3.00 41.24
C ALA A 436 7.11 -4.25 40.35
N ILE A 437 7.20 -5.44 40.95
CA ILE A 437 7.27 -6.72 40.22
C ILE A 437 5.86 -7.26 39.94
N ASP A 438 4.94 -7.02 40.88
CA ASP A 438 3.55 -7.49 40.76
C ASP A 438 2.74 -6.67 39.74
N ALA A 439 3.05 -5.38 39.61
CA ALA A 439 2.49 -4.46 38.59
C ALA A 439 3.08 -4.75 37.20
#